data_AF-A0A914SP55-F1
#
_entry.id   AF-A0A914SP55-F1
#
_cell.length_a   1.000
_cell.length_b   1.000
_cell.length_c   1.000
_cell.angle_alpha   90.00
_cell.angle_beta   90.00
_cell.angle_gamma   90.00
#
_symmetry.space_group_name_H-M   'P 1'
#
loop_
_entity.id
_entity.type
_entity.pdbx_description
1 polymer ?
#
loop_
_entity_poly.entity_id
_entity_poly.type
_entity_poly.pdbx_seq_one_letter_code
_entity_poly.pdbx_strand_id
1 'polypeptide(L)'
;MTKSVAESFMEARDLILGDEGAREAAVYKYGARSMSTEDQNSKKYRFESFVGILLSPMVTDPINWRVVQRLKANLPGGLTAQSIKDATEDEIYRLMSDMNFNKRKAKNLKLIGTKFADEYDG
;
A
#
# COMPACT_ATOMS: atom_id res chain seq x y z
N MET A 1 -10.64 11.70 -38.57
CA MET A 1 -11.62 11.44 -37.48
C MET A 1 -10.85 11.29 -36.19
N THR A 2 -11.18 12.09 -35.19
CA THR A 2 -10.59 11.99 -33.84
C THR A 2 -11.22 10.82 -33.12
N LYS A 3 -10.41 9.89 -32.60
CA LYS A 3 -10.91 8.77 -31.78
C LYS A 3 -11.67 9.30 -30.57
N SER A 4 -12.72 8.60 -30.17
CA SER A 4 -13.37 8.92 -28.90
C SER A 4 -12.45 8.61 -27.72
N VAL A 5 -12.72 9.23 -26.57
CA VAL A 5 -11.98 8.96 -25.33
C VAL A 5 -12.12 7.50 -24.92
N ALA A 6 -13.29 6.90 -25.13
CA ALA A 6 -13.54 5.49 -24.80
C ALA A 6 -12.72 4.54 -25.68
N GLU A 7 -12.65 4.79 -26.99
CA GLU A 7 -11.83 3.98 -27.90
C GLU A 7 -10.34 4.11 -27.57
N SER A 8 -9.88 5.32 -27.29
CA SER A 8 -8.48 5.56 -26.90
C SER A 8 -8.12 4.86 -25.59
N PHE A 9 -9.05 4.83 -24.63
CA PHE A 9 -8.86 4.14 -23.35
C PHE A 9 -8.82 2.62 -23.53
N MET A 10 -9.71 2.06 -24.36
CA MET A 10 -9.75 0.62 -24.62
C MET A 10 -8.49 0.15 -25.36
N GLU A 11 -8.02 0.92 -26.34
CA GLU A 11 -6.80 0.60 -27.07
C GLU A 11 -5.55 0.64 -26.17
N ALA A 12 -5.45 1.64 -25.28
CA ALA A 12 -4.39 1.70 -24.27
C ALA A 12 -4.46 0.52 -23.29
N ARG A 13 -5.67 0.14 -22.86
CA ARG A 13 -5.89 -1.01 -21.99
C ARG A 13 -5.44 -2.31 -22.68
N ASP A 14 -5.82 -2.51 -23.94
CA ASP A 14 -5.50 -3.73 -24.67
C ASP A 14 -3.98 -3.84 -24.93
N LEU A 15 -3.31 -2.70 -25.15
CA LEU A 15 -1.84 -2.63 -25.16
C LEU A 15 -1.22 -3.06 -23.82
N ILE A 16 -1.78 -2.61 -22.70
CA ILE A 16 -1.27 -2.93 -21.36
C ILE A 16 -1.55 -4.39 -20.97
N LEU A 17 -2.69 -4.94 -21.40
CA LEU A 17 -3.12 -6.31 -21.05
C LEU A 17 -2.61 -7.38 -22.03
N GLY A 18 -2.28 -6.98 -23.26
CA GLY A 18 -1.78 -7.87 -24.32
C GLY A 18 -0.31 -8.24 -24.19
N ASP A 19 0.44 -7.58 -23.30
CA ASP A 19 1.84 -7.92 -23.02
C ASP A 19 1.89 -9.05 -21.97
N GLU A 20 2.13 -10.30 -22.41
CA GLU A 20 2.29 -11.45 -21.51
C GLU A 20 3.44 -11.26 -20.49
N GLY A 21 4.45 -10.46 -20.83
CA GLY A 21 5.53 -10.06 -19.92
C GLY A 21 5.08 -9.12 -18.80
N ALA A 22 3.93 -8.45 -18.97
CA ALA A 22 3.36 -7.59 -17.95
C ALA A 22 3.00 -8.39 -16.69
N ARG A 23 2.50 -9.62 -16.80
CA ARG A 23 2.17 -10.45 -15.62
C ARG A 23 3.38 -10.85 -14.77
N GLU A 24 4.57 -10.85 -15.35
CA GLU A 24 5.83 -11.07 -14.62
C GLU A 24 6.46 -9.78 -14.09
N ALA A 25 5.96 -8.61 -14.52
CA ALA A 25 6.49 -7.33 -14.09
C ALA A 25 6.29 -7.13 -12.57
N ALA A 26 7.30 -6.51 -11.94
CA ALA A 26 7.32 -6.25 -10.50
C ALA A 26 6.07 -5.51 -10.00
N VAL A 27 5.43 -4.70 -10.85
CA VAL A 27 4.21 -3.96 -10.52
C VAL A 27 3.00 -4.87 -10.28
N TYR A 28 2.90 -6.01 -10.97
CA TYR A 28 1.80 -6.96 -10.74
C TYR A 28 2.02 -7.79 -9.48
N LYS A 29 3.28 -8.12 -9.19
CA LYS A 29 3.65 -8.93 -8.03
C LYS A 29 3.75 -8.14 -6.72
N TYR A 30 4.23 -6.91 -6.79
CA TYR A 30 4.60 -6.08 -5.65
C TYR A 30 3.99 -4.67 -5.68
N GLY A 31 3.28 -4.29 -6.74
CA GLY A 31 2.65 -2.97 -6.81
C GLY A 31 1.51 -2.82 -5.81
N ALA A 32 0.98 -1.61 -5.69
CA ALA A 32 0.02 -1.24 -4.64
C ALA A 32 -1.22 -2.17 -4.57
N ARG A 33 -1.69 -2.72 -5.70
CA ARG A 33 -2.80 -3.68 -5.73
C ARG A 33 -2.50 -4.98 -4.96
N SER A 34 -1.25 -5.42 -4.96
CA SER A 34 -0.80 -6.65 -4.26
C SER A 34 -0.59 -6.45 -2.76
N MET A 35 -0.69 -5.20 -2.28
CA MET A 35 -0.41 -4.84 -0.89
C MET A 35 -1.62 -4.98 0.02
N SER A 36 -2.83 -4.92 -0.52
CA SER A 36 -4.07 -5.11 0.24
C SER A 36 -4.50 -6.56 0.23
N THR A 37 -5.11 -7.00 1.32
CA THR A 37 -5.74 -8.32 1.42
C THR A 37 -7.11 -8.18 0.76
N GLU A 38 -7.41 -8.98 -0.27
CA GLU A 38 -8.77 -9.10 -0.83
C GLU A 38 -9.68 -9.78 0.20
N ASP A 39 -10.01 -9.03 1.25
CA ASP A 39 -10.94 -9.40 2.31
C ASP A 39 -12.11 -8.41 2.26
N GLN A 40 -13.32 -8.90 2.44
CA GLN A 40 -14.58 -8.15 2.32
C GLN A 40 -14.72 -7.01 3.35
N ASN A 41 -13.79 -6.92 4.32
CA ASN A 41 -13.73 -5.80 5.25
C ASN A 41 -13.16 -4.54 4.57
N SER A 42 -14.08 -3.72 4.07
CA SER A 42 -13.77 -2.53 3.28
C SER A 42 -12.79 -1.55 3.95
N LYS A 43 -12.76 -1.49 5.29
CA LYS A 43 -11.88 -0.59 6.07
C LYS A 43 -10.41 -1.02 6.05
N LYS A 44 -10.16 -2.27 6.44
CA LYS A 44 -8.81 -2.86 6.43
C LYS A 44 -8.20 -2.82 5.03
N TYR A 45 -8.97 -3.20 4.01
CA TYR A 45 -8.52 -3.11 2.62
C TYR A 45 -8.12 -1.69 2.21
N ARG A 46 -8.95 -0.68 2.53
CA ARG A 46 -8.65 0.73 2.24
C ARG A 46 -7.41 1.21 2.98
N PHE A 47 -7.28 0.87 4.26
CA PHE A 47 -6.14 1.28 5.07
C PHE A 47 -4.84 0.65 4.57
N GLU A 48 -4.82 -0.65 4.29
CA GLU A 48 -3.65 -1.34 3.73
C GLU A 48 -3.24 -0.74 2.37
N SER A 49 -4.21 -0.47 1.50
CA SER A 49 -3.98 0.19 0.21
C SER A 49 -3.38 1.60 0.40
N PHE A 50 -3.93 2.37 1.33
CA PHE A 50 -3.45 3.71 1.66
C PHE A 50 -2.02 3.68 2.20
N VAL A 51 -1.69 2.74 3.09
CA VAL A 51 -0.32 2.58 3.60
C VAL A 51 0.64 2.24 2.47
N GLY A 52 0.26 1.37 1.54
CA GLY A 52 1.05 1.08 0.35
C GLY A 52 1.38 2.33 -0.48
N ILE A 53 0.42 3.24 -0.63
CA ILE A 53 0.61 4.53 -1.32
C ILE A 53 1.47 5.48 -0.48
N LEU A 54 1.22 5.60 0.82
CA LEU A 54 1.95 6.48 1.74
C LEU A 54 3.45 6.16 1.75
N LEU A 55 3.79 4.88 1.63
CA LEU A 55 5.16 4.38 1.72
C LEU A 55 5.91 4.35 0.39
N SER A 56 5.22 4.39 -0.76
CA SER A 56 5.80 4.29 -2.10
C SER A 56 6.80 5.39 -2.52
N PRO A 57 6.73 6.66 -2.02
CA PRO A 57 7.64 7.69 -2.51
C PRO A 57 9.11 7.33 -2.26
N MET A 58 9.90 7.30 -3.34
CA MET A 58 11.34 6.97 -3.39
C MET A 58 11.69 5.57 -2.86
N VAL A 59 10.76 4.61 -2.97
CA VAL A 59 10.95 3.20 -2.57
C VAL A 59 10.51 2.30 -3.72
N THR A 60 11.28 1.26 -4.01
CA THR A 60 10.91 0.30 -5.06
C THR A 60 9.76 -0.60 -4.59
N ASP A 61 8.91 -1.03 -5.51
CA ASP A 61 7.75 -1.87 -5.21
C ASP A 61 8.09 -3.10 -4.35
N PRO A 62 9.16 -3.89 -4.61
CA PRO A 62 9.49 -5.04 -3.77
C PRO A 62 9.83 -4.68 -2.32
N ILE A 63 10.52 -3.56 -2.09
CA ILE A 63 10.85 -3.10 -0.74
C ILE A 63 9.58 -2.62 -0.03
N ASN A 64 8.77 -1.82 -0.73
CA ASN A 64 7.52 -1.30 -0.19
C ASN A 64 6.57 -2.46 0.19
N TRP A 65 6.40 -3.42 -0.71
CA TRP A 65 5.60 -4.62 -0.47
C TRP A 65 6.09 -5.40 0.73
N ARG A 66 7.40 -5.68 0.82
CA ARG A 66 7.99 -6.42 1.95
C ARG A 66 7.74 -5.73 3.29
N VAL A 67 7.86 -4.40 3.34
CA VAL A 67 7.56 -3.61 4.54
C VAL A 67 6.07 -3.73 4.91
N VAL A 68 5.16 -3.60 3.95
CA VAL A 68 3.72 -3.78 4.20
C VAL A 68 3.41 -5.18 4.71
N GLN A 69 3.97 -6.24 4.11
CA GLN A 69 3.81 -7.61 4.60
C GLN A 69 4.37 -7.78 6.01
N ARG A 70 5.51 -7.16 6.32
CA ARG A 70 6.08 -7.20 7.67
C ARG A 70 5.16 -6.53 8.70
N LEU A 71 4.61 -5.36 8.38
CA LEU A 71 3.64 -4.68 9.23
C LEU A 71 2.40 -5.56 9.47
N LYS A 72 1.85 -6.18 8.41
CA LYS A 72 0.72 -7.12 8.51
C LYS A 72 1.00 -8.31 9.41
N ALA A 73 2.20 -8.89 9.30
CA ALA A 73 2.55 -10.11 10.02
C ALA A 73 2.91 -9.87 11.49
N ASN A 74 3.39 -8.66 11.84
CA ASN A 74 3.96 -8.40 13.17
C ASN A 74 3.10 -7.47 14.03
N LEU A 75 2.12 -6.75 13.47
CA LEU A 75 1.18 -5.97 14.26
C LEU A 75 0.00 -6.84 14.73
N PRO A 76 -0.39 -6.77 16.01
CA PRO A 76 -1.58 -7.44 16.50
C PRO A 76 -2.82 -7.04 15.69
N GLY A 77 -3.60 -8.01 15.21
CA GLY A 77 -4.77 -7.76 14.36
C GLY A 77 -4.45 -7.38 12.90
N GLY A 78 -3.17 -7.38 12.51
CA GLY A 78 -2.70 -7.04 11.18
C GLY A 78 -2.50 -5.54 10.98
N LEU A 79 -2.43 -5.10 9.72
CA LEU A 79 -2.23 -3.69 9.38
C LEU A 79 -3.59 -2.97 9.34
N THR A 80 -3.94 -2.30 10.43
CA THR A 80 -5.19 -1.53 10.59
C THR A 80 -4.88 -0.18 11.23
N ALA A 81 -5.81 0.79 11.12
CA ALA A 81 -5.64 2.08 11.78
C ALA A 81 -5.48 1.91 13.30
N GLN A 82 -6.27 1.01 13.90
CA GLN A 82 -6.20 0.71 15.33
C GLN A 82 -4.86 0.08 15.74
N SER A 83 -4.36 -0.91 14.99
CA SER A 83 -3.07 -1.54 15.33
C SER A 83 -1.89 -0.57 15.20
N ILE A 84 -1.95 0.39 14.27
CA ILE A 84 -0.97 1.50 14.19
C ILE A 84 -1.14 2.48 15.35
N LYS A 85 -2.38 2.78 15.77
CA LYS A 85 -2.66 3.62 16.95
C LYS A 85 -2.17 2.97 18.25
N ASP A 86 -2.17 1.64 18.34
CA ASP A 86 -1.73 0.93 19.54
C ASP A 86 -0.21 0.72 19.58
N ALA A 87 0.45 0.52 18.43
CA ALA A 87 1.89 0.33 18.35
C ALA A 87 2.68 1.64 18.60
N THR A 88 3.83 1.56 19.25
CA THR A 88 4.74 2.71 19.43
C THR A 88 5.40 3.11 18.10
N GLU A 89 5.84 4.37 17.99
CA GLU A 89 6.60 4.83 16.81
C GLU A 89 7.86 3.99 16.59
N ASP A 90 8.54 3.58 17.67
CA ASP A 90 9.74 2.74 17.61
C ASP A 90 9.47 1.32 17.13
N GLU A 91 8.31 0.74 17.45
CA GLU A 91 7.90 -0.56 16.91
C GLU A 91 7.62 -0.46 15.41
N ILE A 92 6.87 0.56 14.99
CA ILE A 92 6.59 0.83 13.56
C ILE A 92 7.90 1.06 12.80
N TYR A 93 8.79 1.88 13.35
CA TYR A 93 10.10 2.17 12.78
C TYR A 93 10.95 0.90 12.57
N ARG A 94 11.01 0.03 13.58
CA ARG A 94 11.75 -1.25 13.50
C ARG A 94 11.21 -2.15 12.39
N LEU A 95 9.89 -2.19 12.18
CA LEU A 95 9.27 -2.95 11.11
C LEU A 95 9.58 -2.36 9.71
N MET A 96 9.99 -1.10 9.64
CA MET A 96 10.30 -0.38 8.40
C MET A 96 11.80 -0.25 8.13
N SER A 97 12.66 -1.04 8.79
CA SER A 97 14.13 -0.91 8.70
C SER A 97 14.70 -0.88 7.27
N ASP A 98 14.05 -1.55 6.33
CA ASP A 98 14.57 -1.82 4.98
C ASP A 98 14.33 -0.68 3.99
N MET A 99 13.62 0.39 4.38
CA MET A 99 13.26 1.48 3.49
C MET A 99 13.97 2.79 3.82
N ASN A 100 14.28 3.55 2.78
CA ASN A 100 14.80 4.91 2.94
C ASN A 100 13.77 5.81 3.62
N PHE A 101 14.25 6.76 4.43
CA PHE A 101 13.43 7.72 5.18
C PHE A 101 12.41 7.07 6.16
N ASN A 102 12.70 5.83 6.59
CA ASN A 102 11.86 5.06 7.52
C ASN A 102 11.48 5.81 8.81
N LYS A 103 12.35 6.62 9.42
CA LYS A 103 12.00 7.43 10.61
C LYS A 103 10.84 8.38 10.33
N ARG A 104 10.94 9.18 9.26
CA ARG A 104 9.89 10.15 8.89
C ARG A 104 8.61 9.45 8.46
N LYS A 105 8.74 8.34 7.73
CA LYS A 105 7.58 7.55 7.29
C LYS A 105 6.88 6.86 8.46
N ALA A 106 7.61 6.35 9.46
CA ALA A 106 7.06 5.76 10.68
C ALA A 106 6.27 6.80 11.49
N LYS A 107 6.86 7.98 11.72
CA LYS A 107 6.17 9.11 12.36
C LYS A 107 4.87 9.50 11.64
N ASN A 108 4.93 9.65 10.31
CA ASN A 108 3.75 9.98 9.51
C ASN A 108 2.69 8.87 9.57
N LEU A 109 3.10 7.61 9.45
CA LEU A 109 2.20 6.46 9.55
C LEU A 109 1.52 6.42 10.91
N LYS A 110 2.26 6.64 12.00
CA LYS A 110 1.70 6.72 13.35
C LYS A 110 0.65 7.83 13.46
N LEU A 111 0.98 9.04 13.03
CA LEU A 111 0.07 10.18 13.04
C LEU A 111 -1.22 9.89 12.27
N ILE A 112 -1.09 9.34 11.06
CA ILE A 112 -2.24 9.07 10.20
C ILE A 112 -3.07 7.91 10.74
N GLY A 113 -2.45 6.83 11.21
CA GLY A 113 -3.16 5.70 11.82
C GLY A 113 -3.99 6.14 13.04
N THR A 114 -3.41 6.98 13.91
CA THR A 114 -4.15 7.57 15.04
C THR A 114 -5.34 8.41 14.55
N LYS A 115 -5.14 9.30 13.57
CA LYS A 115 -6.23 10.10 13.00
C LYS A 115 -7.34 9.26 12.38
N PHE A 116 -6.99 8.22 11.61
CA PHE A 116 -7.99 7.34 10.99
C PHE A 116 -8.82 6.60 12.04
N ALA A 117 -8.16 6.08 13.09
CA ALA A 117 -8.85 5.41 14.17
C ALA A 117 -9.76 6.35 15.00
N ASP A 118 -9.33 7.59 15.22
CA ASP A 118 -10.05 8.54 16.08
C ASP A 118 -11.13 9.35 15.35
N GLU A 119 -10.89 9.71 14.09
CA GLU A 119 -11.68 10.71 13.36
C GLU A 119 -12.43 10.14 12.13
N TYR A 120 -12.02 8.97 11.61
CA TYR A 120 -12.54 8.45 10.33
C TYR A 120 -13.09 7.02 10.38
N ASP A 121 -13.37 6.49 11.57
CA ASP A 121 -13.95 5.15 11.77
C ASP A 121 -13.07 4.00 11.21
N GLY A 122 -11.75 4.24 11.15
CA GLY A 122 -10.74 3.30 10.65
C GLY A 122 -10.74 3.11 9.14
#